data_AF-A0A167Q4I9-F1
#
_entry.id   AF-A0A167Q4I9-F1
#
_cell.length_a   1.000
_cell.length_b   1.000
_cell.length_c   1.000
_cell.angle_alpha   90.00
_cell.angle_beta   90.00
_cell.angle_gamma   90.00
#
_symmetry.space_group_name_H-M   'P 1'
#
loop_
_entity.id
_entity.type
_entity.pdbx_description
1 polymer ?
#
loop_
_entity_poly.entity_id
_entity_poly.type
_entity_poly.pdbx_seq_one_letter_code
_entity_poly.pdbx_strand_id
1 'polypeptide(L)'
;MTRSRKTRTTASHAPPPLAHPDRSGPAIDDQTLFKIAEQRQLFQQAAAREKKSTASARKLRVSTGGSDGVSSDGSDSDDEFESELPTLSPGAERVLEAMLWTTSLAMLHFTFDVLVQHQYGTEIVWGALLRRTCSAWAVFLLLFYALHPRKSDQTLVPGLPAHWQAPLRQAVFFAMSVAAGCGLLYVTNRKGYLATQRRAPPLGCLWIWAVVELELPWATLSLLVASAYVYLQGYKIR
;
A
#
# COMPACT_ATOMS: atom_id res chain seq x y z
N MET A 1 14.72 9.19 64.34
CA MET A 1 14.75 8.27 63.18
C MET A 1 16.10 8.41 62.48
N THR A 2 17.02 7.50 62.74
CA THR A 2 18.38 7.50 62.15
C THR A 2 18.58 6.15 61.46
N ARG A 3 18.63 6.18 60.13
CA ARG A 3 18.68 5.00 59.26
C ARG A 3 20.14 4.56 59.11
N SER A 4 20.51 3.46 59.75
CA SER A 4 21.85 2.87 59.64
C SER A 4 22.08 2.31 58.23
N ARG A 5 23.18 2.72 57.59
CA ARG A 5 23.56 2.39 56.22
C ARG A 5 24.34 1.06 56.22
N LYS A 6 23.73 -0.01 55.70
CA LYS A 6 24.38 -1.31 55.52
C LYS A 6 25.48 -1.19 54.46
N THR A 7 26.71 -1.51 54.84
CA THR A 7 27.90 -1.53 53.97
C THR A 7 27.78 -2.62 52.89
N ARG A 8 28.21 -2.30 51.68
CA ARG A 8 28.21 -3.20 50.51
C ARG A 8 29.48 -4.04 50.51
N THR A 9 29.36 -5.32 50.83
CA THR A 9 30.44 -6.31 50.69
C THR A 9 30.72 -6.51 49.20
N THR A 10 31.93 -6.19 48.77
CA THR A 10 32.44 -6.46 47.42
C THR A 10 32.83 -7.92 47.32
N ALA A 11 31.93 -8.77 46.80
CA ALA A 11 32.31 -10.12 46.39
C ALA A 11 33.01 -10.02 45.03
N SER A 12 34.28 -10.42 44.98
CA SER A 12 35.04 -10.57 43.75
C SER A 12 34.40 -11.66 42.89
N HIS A 13 33.74 -11.29 41.80
CA HIS A 13 33.24 -12.26 40.83
C HIS A 13 34.36 -12.53 39.83
N ALA A 14 35.11 -13.61 40.03
CA ALA A 14 35.86 -14.20 38.92
C ALA A 14 34.85 -14.64 37.86
N PRO A 15 35.11 -14.42 36.56
CA PRO A 15 34.23 -14.91 35.52
C PRO A 15 34.17 -16.46 35.58
N PRO A 16 32.98 -17.07 35.45
CA PRO A 16 32.86 -18.52 35.42
C PRO A 16 33.70 -19.09 34.26
N PRO A 17 34.35 -20.26 34.43
CA PRO A 17 35.19 -20.84 33.39
C PRO A 17 34.37 -21.07 32.12
N LEU A 18 34.89 -20.60 30.98
CA LEU A 18 34.26 -20.73 29.67
C LEU A 18 34.36 -22.19 29.21
N ALA A 19 33.39 -23.01 29.63
CA ALA A 19 33.19 -24.33 29.07
C ALA A 19 32.65 -24.18 27.64
N HIS A 20 33.32 -24.81 26.68
CA HIS A 20 32.82 -24.88 25.31
C HIS A 20 31.52 -25.70 25.31
N PRO A 21 30.47 -25.27 24.57
CA PRO A 21 29.25 -26.06 24.44
C PRO A 21 29.60 -27.42 23.87
N ASP A 22 29.00 -28.46 24.43
CA ASP A 22 29.25 -29.83 24.00
C ASP A 22 28.92 -29.97 22.51
N ARG A 23 29.91 -30.43 21.75
CA ARG A 23 29.85 -30.56 20.28
C ARG A 23 29.60 -31.99 19.83
N SER A 24 29.40 -32.93 20.75
CA SER A 24 28.88 -34.24 20.36
C SER A 24 27.46 -34.06 19.81
N GLY A 25 27.24 -34.49 18.57
CA GLY A 25 25.89 -34.59 18.01
C GLY A 25 25.00 -35.52 18.86
N PRO A 26 23.67 -35.42 18.73
CA PRO A 26 22.74 -36.16 19.57
C PRO A 26 23.05 -37.66 19.54
N ALA A 27 23.09 -38.29 20.72
CA ALA A 27 23.28 -39.72 20.83
C ALA A 27 22.06 -40.44 20.24
N ILE A 28 22.25 -41.63 19.68
CA ILE A 28 21.22 -42.37 18.94
C ILE A 28 19.96 -42.67 19.80
N ASP A 29 20.09 -42.65 21.13
CA ASP A 29 19.00 -42.87 22.10
C ASP A 29 18.31 -41.59 22.61
N ASP A 30 18.79 -40.40 22.24
CA ASP A 30 18.15 -39.17 22.65
C ASP A 30 16.82 -39.02 21.90
N GLN A 31 15.74 -38.74 22.65
CA GLN A 31 14.43 -38.54 22.06
C GLN A 31 14.49 -37.38 21.07
N THR A 32 14.40 -37.70 19.78
CA THR A 32 14.40 -36.70 18.74
C THR A 32 13.23 -35.75 18.94
N LEU A 33 13.42 -34.47 18.61
CA LEU A 33 12.36 -33.45 18.70
C LEU A 33 11.08 -33.90 17.98
N PHE A 34 11.23 -34.71 16.93
CA PHE A 34 10.13 -35.37 16.23
C PHE A 34 9.32 -36.31 17.14
N LYS A 35 9.97 -37.22 17.88
CA LYS A 35 9.30 -38.13 18.82
C LYS A 35 8.62 -37.39 19.98
N ILE A 36 9.25 -36.31 20.47
CA ILE A 36 8.66 -35.47 21.52
C ILE A 36 7.40 -34.76 21.00
N ALA A 37 7.44 -34.26 19.76
CA ALA A 37 6.30 -33.62 19.12
C ALA A 37 5.15 -34.61 18.86
N GLU A 38 5.48 -35.85 18.49
CA GLU A 38 4.53 -36.95 18.33
C GLU A 38 3.89 -37.33 19.68
N GLN A 39 4.69 -37.53 20.74
CA GLN A 39 4.21 -37.85 22.08
C GLN A 39 3.27 -36.77 22.64
N ARG A 40 3.53 -35.50 22.32
CA ARG A 40 2.72 -34.36 22.75
C ARG A 40 1.56 -34.03 21.80
N GLN A 41 1.34 -34.85 20.77
CA GLN A 41 0.28 -34.66 19.74
C GLN A 41 0.31 -33.27 19.09
N LEU A 42 1.48 -32.65 18.98
CA LEU A 42 1.61 -31.27 18.49
C LEU A 42 1.18 -31.14 17.02
N PHE A 43 1.43 -32.17 16.21
CA PHE A 43 0.98 -32.22 14.81
C PHE A 43 -0.54 -32.23 14.67
N GLN A 44 -1.23 -32.99 15.53
CA GLN A 44 -2.70 -33.02 15.53
C GLN A 44 -3.28 -31.70 16.01
N GLN A 45 -2.64 -31.06 16.99
CA GLN A 45 -3.04 -29.74 17.47
C GLN A 45 -2.83 -28.65 16.42
N ALA A 46 -1.74 -28.69 15.66
CA ALA A 46 -1.46 -27.80 14.54
C ALA A 46 -2.50 -27.99 13.41
N ALA A 47 -2.71 -29.23 12.96
CA ALA A 47 -3.72 -29.54 11.95
C ALA A 47 -5.15 -29.15 12.38
N ALA A 48 -5.48 -29.29 13.67
CA ALA A 48 -6.77 -28.83 14.20
C ALA A 48 -6.89 -27.29 14.24
N ARG A 49 -5.79 -26.57 14.46
CA ARG A 49 -5.77 -25.10 14.39
C ARG A 49 -5.90 -24.60 12.96
N GLU A 50 -5.24 -25.23 12.01
CA GLU A 50 -5.38 -24.93 10.58
C GLU A 50 -6.81 -25.18 10.07
N LYS A 51 -7.42 -26.30 10.47
CA LYS A 51 -8.84 -26.56 10.15
C LYS A 51 -9.77 -25.51 10.74
N LYS A 52 -9.47 -25.00 11.94
CA LYS A 52 -10.26 -23.93 12.57
C LYS A 52 -10.03 -22.56 11.91
N SER A 53 -8.80 -22.22 11.53
CA SER A 53 -8.50 -20.96 10.84
C SER A 53 -9.11 -20.93 9.44
N THR A 54 -8.97 -22.00 8.67
CA THR A 54 -9.58 -22.15 7.34
C THR A 54 -11.11 -22.18 7.41
N ALA A 55 -11.72 -22.88 8.37
CA ALA A 55 -13.17 -22.86 8.57
C ALA A 55 -13.70 -21.49 9.00
N SER A 56 -12.96 -20.77 9.86
CA SER A 56 -13.34 -19.41 10.28
C SER A 56 -13.22 -18.41 9.12
N ALA A 57 -12.16 -18.52 8.29
CA ALA A 57 -12.00 -17.74 7.07
C ALA A 57 -13.10 -18.02 6.03
N ARG A 58 -13.50 -19.30 5.88
CA ARG A 58 -14.61 -19.70 5.01
C ARG A 58 -15.95 -19.22 5.54
N LYS A 59 -16.19 -19.27 6.84
CA LYS A 59 -17.44 -18.78 7.46
C LYS A 59 -17.57 -17.26 7.35
N LEU A 60 -16.45 -16.52 7.46
CA LEU A 60 -16.43 -15.08 7.22
C LEU A 60 -16.80 -14.76 5.76
N ARG A 61 -16.23 -15.49 4.79
CA ARG A 61 -16.59 -15.36 3.36
C ARG A 61 -18.07 -15.66 3.08
N VAL A 62 -18.64 -16.68 3.72
CA VAL A 62 -20.07 -17.06 3.55
C VAL A 62 -21.02 -16.05 4.20
N SER A 63 -20.60 -15.33 5.24
CA SER A 63 -21.46 -14.32 5.89
C SER A 63 -21.63 -13.01 5.09
N THR A 64 -20.80 -12.79 4.06
CA THR A 64 -20.78 -11.54 3.28
C THR A 64 -21.29 -11.71 1.84
N GLY A 65 -21.59 -12.94 1.40
CA GLY A 65 -22.16 -13.23 0.08
C GLY A 65 -23.42 -14.08 0.20
N GLY A 66 -24.58 -13.48 -0.07
CA GLY A 66 -25.84 -14.20 -0.19
C GLY A 66 -25.79 -15.21 -1.34
N SER A 67 -26.35 -16.40 -1.07
CA SER A 67 -26.87 -17.42 -2.00
C SER A 67 -26.23 -17.50 -3.38
N ASP A 68 -25.44 -18.54 -3.62
CA ASP A 68 -25.85 -19.62 -4.54
C ASP A 68 -24.87 -20.79 -4.40
N GLY A 69 -25.43 -21.99 -4.28
CA GLY A 69 -24.67 -23.22 -4.11
C GLY A 69 -24.00 -23.66 -5.41
N VAL A 70 -22.84 -24.30 -5.29
CA VAL A 70 -22.41 -25.49 -6.04
C VAL A 70 -21.10 -26.00 -5.41
N SER A 71 -21.04 -27.31 -5.26
CA SER A 71 -19.91 -28.09 -4.74
C SER A 71 -18.83 -28.31 -5.82
N SER A 72 -17.55 -28.24 -5.45
CA SER A 72 -16.41 -28.96 -6.08
C SER A 72 -15.20 -28.69 -5.18
N ASP A 73 -14.78 -29.62 -4.32
CA ASP A 73 -13.91 -30.78 -4.58
C ASP A 73 -12.52 -30.44 -5.16
N GLY A 74 -11.51 -30.91 -4.41
CA GLY A 74 -10.11 -31.18 -4.73
C GLY A 74 -9.30 -30.23 -5.63
N SER A 75 -8.29 -29.61 -5.04
CA SER A 75 -6.93 -29.64 -5.65
C SER A 75 -5.89 -29.20 -4.63
N ASP A 76 -5.03 -30.15 -4.25
CA ASP A 76 -3.70 -29.88 -3.69
C ASP A 76 -2.97 -28.88 -4.59
N SER A 77 -2.33 -27.90 -3.96
CA SER A 77 -1.31 -27.08 -4.62
C SER A 77 -0.25 -26.79 -3.57
N ASP A 78 0.81 -27.58 -3.66
CA ASP A 78 2.08 -27.39 -3.01
C ASP A 78 2.68 -26.05 -3.47
N ASP A 79 2.50 -25.00 -2.67
CA ASP A 79 3.28 -23.76 -2.78
C ASP A 79 4.06 -23.56 -1.47
N GLU A 80 5.09 -24.39 -1.33
CA GLU A 80 6.14 -24.27 -0.31
C GLU A 80 7.08 -23.13 -0.71
N PHE A 81 6.80 -21.91 -0.22
CA PHE A 81 7.74 -20.83 0.17
C PHE A 81 7.00 -19.48 0.25
N GLU A 82 6.07 -19.30 1.21
CA GLU A 82 5.76 -17.95 1.69
C GLU A 82 6.19 -17.84 3.15
N SER A 83 7.20 -16.99 3.35
CA SER A 83 7.66 -16.51 4.64
C SER A 83 6.48 -16.18 5.56
N GLU A 84 6.48 -16.75 6.77
CA GLU A 84 5.57 -16.43 7.88
C GLU A 84 5.68 -14.93 8.28
N LEU A 85 5.15 -14.04 7.46
CA LEU A 85 4.78 -12.70 7.90
C LEU A 85 3.38 -12.82 8.54
N PRO A 86 3.13 -12.16 9.68
CA PRO A 86 1.78 -12.11 10.25
C PRO A 86 0.84 -11.50 9.20
N THR A 87 0.03 -12.33 8.54
CA THR A 87 -0.95 -11.87 7.55
C THR A 87 -1.88 -10.88 8.25
N LEU A 88 -1.78 -9.61 7.88
CA LEU A 88 -2.57 -8.54 8.49
C LEU A 88 -4.03 -8.72 8.08
N SER A 89 -4.96 -8.01 8.74
CA SER A 89 -6.35 -8.05 8.29
C SER A 89 -6.43 -7.50 6.84
N PRO A 90 -7.29 -8.05 5.96
CA PRO A 90 -7.37 -7.60 4.56
C PRO A 90 -7.64 -6.09 4.40
N GLY A 91 -8.28 -5.47 5.40
CA GLY A 91 -8.46 -4.02 5.45
C GLY A 91 -7.19 -3.26 5.84
N ALA A 92 -6.39 -3.80 6.77
CA ALA A 92 -5.14 -3.18 7.20
C ALA A 92 -4.09 -3.23 6.08
N GLU A 93 -3.96 -4.34 5.35
CA GLU A 93 -3.07 -4.44 4.19
C GLU A 93 -3.41 -3.38 3.15
N ARG A 94 -4.70 -3.20 2.83
CA ARG A 94 -5.18 -2.17 1.92
C ARG A 94 -4.86 -0.76 2.38
N VAL A 95 -5.10 -0.46 3.66
CA VAL A 95 -4.81 0.87 4.20
C VAL A 95 -3.32 1.13 4.17
N LEU A 96 -2.48 0.15 4.53
CA LEU A 96 -1.03 0.30 4.50
C LEU A 96 -0.50 0.46 3.07
N GLU A 97 -1.01 -0.33 2.11
CA GLU A 97 -0.67 -0.18 0.68
C GLU A 97 -1.09 1.21 0.18
N ALA A 98 -2.34 1.63 0.45
CA ALA A 98 -2.81 2.96 0.07
C ALA A 98 -1.97 4.06 0.73
N MET A 99 -1.62 3.93 2.00
CA MET A 99 -0.76 4.88 2.70
C MET A 99 0.63 4.93 2.08
N LEU A 100 1.21 3.79 1.71
CA LEU A 100 2.52 3.72 1.08
C LEU A 100 2.54 4.48 -0.26
N TRP A 101 1.60 4.15 -1.16
CA TRP A 101 1.48 4.81 -2.46
C TRP A 101 1.18 6.30 -2.35
N THR A 102 0.26 6.67 -1.46
CA THR A 102 -0.15 8.07 -1.30
C THR A 102 0.90 8.91 -0.58
N THR A 103 1.75 8.30 0.26
CA THR A 103 2.91 8.98 0.86
C THR A 103 3.91 9.37 -0.21
N SER A 104 4.25 8.47 -1.15
CA SER A 104 5.12 8.80 -2.29
C SER A 104 4.51 9.91 -3.15
N LEU A 105 3.21 9.86 -3.41
CA LEU A 105 2.52 10.91 -4.17
C LEU A 105 2.46 12.25 -3.43
N ALA A 106 2.31 12.24 -2.11
CA ALA A 106 2.36 13.45 -1.28
C ALA A 106 3.75 14.08 -1.24
N MET A 107 4.80 13.26 -1.23
CA MET A 107 6.17 13.75 -1.38
C MET A 107 6.35 14.47 -2.72
N LEU A 108 5.89 13.86 -3.81
CA LEU A 108 5.92 14.49 -5.14
C LEU A 108 5.12 15.80 -5.18
N HIS A 109 3.93 15.82 -4.58
CA HIS A 109 3.09 17.02 -4.48
C HIS A 109 3.78 18.14 -3.71
N PHE A 110 4.38 17.81 -2.57
CA PHE A 110 5.16 18.74 -1.76
C PHE A 110 6.32 19.33 -2.58
N THR A 111 7.08 18.48 -3.27
CA THR A 111 8.18 18.92 -4.13
C THR A 111 7.69 19.86 -5.23
N PHE A 112 6.59 19.55 -5.91
CA PHE A 112 6.02 20.46 -6.91
C PHE A 112 5.56 21.78 -6.30
N ASP A 113 4.92 21.77 -5.14
CA ASP A 113 4.48 23.01 -4.48
C ASP A 113 5.66 23.90 -4.07
N VAL A 114 6.77 23.30 -3.62
CA VAL A 114 8.03 24.01 -3.33
C VAL A 114 8.66 24.56 -4.62
N LEU A 115 8.79 23.74 -5.65
CA LEU A 115 9.40 24.15 -6.93
C LEU A 115 8.63 25.30 -7.56
N VAL A 116 7.30 25.23 -7.56
CA VAL A 116 6.45 26.29 -8.12
C VAL A 116 6.58 27.57 -7.29
N GLN A 117 6.58 27.51 -5.96
CA GLN A 117 6.82 28.71 -5.13
C GLN A 117 8.18 29.34 -5.41
N HIS A 118 9.21 28.51 -5.60
CA HIS A 118 10.56 28.96 -5.96
C HIS A 118 10.61 29.57 -7.36
N GLN A 119 9.94 28.97 -8.36
CA GLN A 119 9.87 29.48 -9.73
C GLN A 119 9.19 30.85 -9.85
N TYR A 120 8.20 31.12 -9.00
CA TYR A 120 7.46 32.38 -8.98
C TYR A 120 7.94 33.37 -7.92
N GLY A 121 9.08 33.11 -7.25
CA GLY A 121 9.68 34.01 -6.26
C GLY A 121 8.75 34.33 -5.08
N THR A 122 7.86 33.40 -4.71
CA THR A 122 6.92 33.59 -3.59
C THR A 122 7.57 33.17 -2.27
N GLU A 123 7.36 33.94 -1.20
CA GLU A 123 7.84 33.56 0.13
C GLU A 123 7.19 32.25 0.62
N ILE A 124 8.03 31.31 1.07
CA ILE A 124 7.59 29.97 1.47
C ILE A 124 7.08 30.03 2.92
N VAL A 125 5.75 29.99 3.07
CA VAL A 125 5.12 29.84 4.39
C VAL A 125 5.00 28.34 4.71
N TRP A 126 6.00 27.80 5.39
CA TRP A 126 6.13 26.36 5.69
C TRP A 126 4.89 25.73 6.34
N GLY A 127 4.27 26.41 7.31
CA GLY A 127 3.06 25.90 7.97
C GLY A 127 1.86 25.78 7.03
N ALA A 128 1.68 26.75 6.13
CA ALA A 128 0.61 26.73 5.15
C ALA A 128 0.86 25.68 4.06
N LEU A 129 2.11 25.53 3.63
CA LEU A 129 2.57 24.49 2.71
C LEU A 129 2.31 23.08 3.27
N LEU A 130 2.67 22.83 4.53
CA LEU A 130 2.46 21.53 5.17
C LEU A 130 0.96 21.22 5.31
N ARG A 131 0.16 22.20 5.73
CA ARG A 131 -1.30 22.03 5.82
C ARG A 131 -1.93 21.70 4.46
N ARG A 132 -1.51 22.37 3.39
CA ARG A 132 -1.97 22.10 2.02
C ARG A 132 -1.55 20.70 1.57
N THR A 133 -0.32 20.31 1.85
CA THR A 133 0.21 18.98 1.52
C THR A 133 -0.55 17.89 2.26
N CYS A 134 -0.82 18.04 3.56
CA CYS A 134 -1.62 17.09 4.33
C CYS A 134 -3.06 16.98 3.83
N SER A 135 -3.67 18.12 3.48
CA SER A 135 -5.01 18.15 2.87
C SER A 135 -5.03 17.43 1.52
N ALA A 136 -4.05 17.70 0.64
CA ALA A 136 -3.89 17.01 -0.63
C ALA A 136 -3.62 15.51 -0.44
N TRP A 137 -2.77 15.13 0.51
CA TRP A 137 -2.49 13.75 0.86
C TRP A 137 -3.75 13.00 1.30
N ALA A 138 -4.58 13.59 2.17
CA ALA A 138 -5.84 12.98 2.58
C ALA A 138 -6.80 12.77 1.40
N VAL A 139 -6.86 13.73 0.47
CA VAL A 139 -7.66 13.60 -0.76
C VAL A 139 -7.11 12.50 -1.67
N PHE A 140 -5.79 12.44 -1.85
CA PHE A 140 -5.15 11.37 -2.63
C PHE A 140 -5.33 10.00 -1.96
N LEU A 141 -5.27 9.92 -0.64
CA LEU A 141 -5.52 8.70 0.12
C LEU A 141 -6.95 8.22 -0.09
N LEU A 142 -7.93 9.12 -0.03
CA LEU A 142 -9.32 8.79 -0.31
C LEU A 142 -9.52 8.34 -1.78
N LEU A 143 -8.96 9.09 -2.73
CA LEU A 143 -9.01 8.75 -4.16
C LEU A 143 -8.38 7.39 -4.45
N PHE A 144 -7.19 7.15 -3.93
CA PHE A 144 -6.46 5.91 -4.10
C PHE A 144 -7.19 4.75 -3.42
N TYR A 145 -7.63 4.95 -2.18
CA TYR A 145 -8.43 3.94 -1.49
C TYR A 145 -9.70 3.59 -2.28
N ALA A 146 -10.37 4.57 -2.88
CA ALA A 146 -11.61 4.35 -3.63
C ALA A 146 -11.39 3.74 -5.03
N LEU A 147 -10.37 4.20 -5.77
CA LEU A 147 -10.18 3.87 -7.19
C LEU A 147 -9.10 2.82 -7.46
N HIS A 148 -8.17 2.57 -6.53
CA HIS A 148 -7.08 1.63 -6.75
C HIS A 148 -7.60 0.17 -6.82
N PRO A 149 -7.04 -0.68 -7.71
CA PRO A 149 -7.56 -2.01 -7.97
C PRO A 149 -7.66 -2.87 -6.72
N ARG A 150 -8.88 -3.33 -6.41
CA ARG A 150 -9.11 -4.40 -5.44
C ARG A 150 -8.71 -5.72 -6.09
N LYS A 151 -7.65 -6.36 -5.59
CA LYS A 151 -7.22 -7.69 -6.05
C LYS A 151 -8.30 -8.78 -5.88
N SER A 152 -9.32 -8.56 -5.04
CA SER A 152 -10.33 -9.56 -4.71
C SER A 152 -11.78 -9.22 -5.07
N ASP A 153 -12.11 -7.99 -5.49
CA ASP A 153 -13.50 -7.63 -5.84
C ASP A 153 -13.56 -6.41 -6.78
N GLN A 154 -13.79 -6.64 -8.07
CA GLN A 154 -13.80 -5.60 -9.12
C GLN A 154 -15.03 -4.68 -9.04
N THR A 155 -15.91 -4.85 -8.05
CA THR A 155 -17.22 -4.19 -7.98
C THR A 155 -17.13 -2.68 -7.68
N LEU A 156 -16.84 -1.88 -8.71
CA LEU A 156 -16.81 -0.40 -8.68
C LEU A 156 -18.20 0.20 -8.41
N VAL A 157 -19.26 -0.48 -8.83
CA VAL A 157 -20.66 -0.11 -8.58
C VAL A 157 -21.41 -1.38 -8.15
N PRO A 158 -22.07 -1.42 -6.98
CA PRO A 158 -22.90 -2.55 -6.60
C PRO A 158 -24.06 -2.65 -7.60
N GLY A 159 -24.00 -3.62 -8.51
CA GLY A 159 -25.04 -3.88 -9.51
C GLY A 159 -24.60 -3.92 -10.98
N LEU A 160 -23.34 -3.61 -11.33
CA LEU A 160 -22.85 -3.75 -12.71
C LEU A 160 -22.18 -5.12 -12.96
N PRO A 161 -22.38 -5.76 -14.12
CA PRO A 161 -21.70 -7.01 -14.48
C PRO A 161 -20.17 -6.87 -14.49
N ALA A 162 -19.46 -7.87 -13.97
CA ALA A 162 -17.99 -7.85 -13.80
C ALA A 162 -17.20 -7.56 -15.09
N HIS A 163 -17.69 -7.98 -16.25
CA HIS A 163 -17.01 -7.79 -17.53
C HIS A 163 -16.94 -6.32 -18.00
N TRP A 164 -17.87 -5.46 -17.57
CA TRP A 164 -17.81 -4.01 -17.89
C TRP A 164 -17.01 -3.20 -16.89
N GLN A 165 -16.70 -3.74 -15.71
CA GLN A 165 -16.02 -2.99 -14.64
C GLN A 165 -14.56 -2.67 -15.00
N ALA A 166 -13.86 -3.60 -15.67
CA ALA A 166 -12.50 -3.39 -16.14
C ALA A 166 -12.38 -2.28 -17.22
N PRO A 167 -13.16 -2.31 -18.33
CA PRO A 167 -13.09 -1.25 -19.33
C PRO A 167 -13.64 0.08 -18.80
N LEU A 168 -14.65 0.07 -17.91
CA LEU A 168 -15.15 1.29 -17.28
C LEU A 168 -14.06 1.97 -16.43
N ARG A 169 -13.30 1.20 -15.66
CA ARG A 169 -12.16 1.72 -14.88
C ARG A 169 -11.10 2.35 -15.78
N GLN A 170 -10.70 1.64 -16.84
CA GLN A 170 -9.75 2.17 -17.82
C GLN A 170 -10.27 3.45 -18.48
N ALA A 171 -11.56 3.50 -18.83
CA ALA A 171 -12.20 4.71 -19.37
C ALA A 171 -12.21 5.87 -18.36
N VAL A 172 -12.44 5.61 -17.08
CA VAL A 172 -12.38 6.64 -16.02
C VAL A 172 -10.96 7.18 -15.88
N PHE A 173 -9.94 6.33 -15.83
CA PHE A 173 -8.54 6.78 -15.75
C PHE A 173 -8.10 7.49 -17.04
N PHE A 174 -8.59 7.06 -18.20
CA PHE A 174 -8.32 7.72 -19.48
C PHE A 174 -8.93 9.12 -19.51
N ALA A 175 -10.21 9.24 -19.14
CA ALA A 175 -10.90 10.53 -19.04
C ALA A 175 -10.24 11.45 -18.00
N MET A 176 -9.86 10.91 -16.84
CA MET A 176 -9.13 11.64 -15.81
C MET A 176 -7.77 12.12 -16.32
N SER A 177 -7.01 11.26 -17.01
CA SER A 177 -5.70 11.60 -17.58
C SER A 177 -5.81 12.71 -18.63
N VAL A 178 -6.75 12.60 -19.56
CA VAL A 178 -6.99 13.63 -20.59
C VAL A 178 -7.47 14.94 -19.96
N ALA A 179 -8.43 14.89 -19.03
CA ALA A 179 -8.95 16.10 -18.38
C ALA A 179 -7.89 16.78 -17.49
N ALA A 180 -7.10 16.01 -16.74
CA ALA A 180 -6.03 16.52 -15.90
C ALA A 180 -4.88 17.08 -16.74
N GLY A 181 -4.45 16.38 -17.80
CA GLY A 181 -3.40 16.83 -18.71
C GLY A 181 -3.78 18.10 -19.47
N CYS A 182 -4.93 18.12 -20.14
CA CYS A 182 -5.45 19.31 -20.83
C CYS A 182 -5.73 20.44 -19.83
N GLY A 183 -6.26 20.13 -18.64
CA GLY A 183 -6.53 21.10 -17.59
C GLY A 183 -5.26 21.74 -17.03
N LEU A 184 -4.20 20.96 -16.83
CA LEU A 184 -2.90 21.46 -16.42
C LEU A 184 -2.33 22.42 -17.48
N LEU A 185 -2.31 21.99 -18.74
CA LEU A 185 -1.84 22.81 -19.87
C LEU A 185 -2.65 24.09 -20.04
N TYR A 186 -3.96 24.03 -19.87
CA TYR A 186 -4.83 25.20 -19.93
C TYR A 186 -4.51 26.18 -18.78
N VAL A 187 -4.39 25.68 -17.55
CA VAL A 187 -4.10 26.51 -16.37
C VAL A 187 -2.74 27.18 -16.51
N THR A 188 -1.70 26.45 -16.92
CA THR A 188 -0.34 26.98 -17.04
C THR A 188 -0.22 28.05 -18.12
N ASN A 189 -1.00 27.95 -19.20
CA ASN A 189 -0.91 28.89 -20.33
C ASN A 189 -1.90 30.06 -20.28
N ARG A 190 -3.11 29.87 -19.72
CA ARG A 190 -4.21 30.85 -19.81
C ARG A 190 -4.49 31.59 -18.51
N LYS A 191 -4.07 31.08 -17.35
CA LYS A 191 -4.38 31.69 -16.06
C LYS A 191 -3.21 32.50 -15.51
N GLY A 192 -3.55 33.52 -14.72
CA GLY A 192 -2.57 34.32 -13.99
C GLY A 192 -1.79 33.50 -12.96
N TYR A 193 -0.61 34.00 -12.58
CA TYR A 193 0.38 33.25 -11.80
C TYR A 193 -0.18 32.59 -10.53
N LEU A 194 -1.01 33.30 -9.74
CA LEU A 194 -1.58 32.77 -8.50
C LEU A 194 -2.47 31.53 -8.72
N ALA A 195 -3.20 31.51 -9.82
CA ALA A 195 -4.08 30.39 -10.15
C ALA A 195 -3.25 29.19 -10.63
N THR A 196 -2.19 29.43 -11.39
CA THR A 196 -1.24 28.41 -11.83
C THR A 196 -0.52 27.80 -10.64
N GLN A 197 -0.03 28.63 -9.72
CA GLN A 197 0.72 28.20 -8.56
C GLN A 197 -0.08 27.27 -7.64
N ARG A 198 -1.37 27.55 -7.42
CA ARG A 198 -2.21 26.75 -6.52
C ARG A 198 -2.74 25.46 -7.15
N ARG A 199 -2.95 25.46 -8.47
CA ARG A 199 -3.63 24.35 -9.17
C ARG A 199 -2.68 23.42 -9.90
N ALA A 200 -1.51 23.89 -10.33
CA ALA A 200 -0.58 23.07 -11.10
C ALA A 200 -0.02 21.88 -10.29
N PRO A 201 0.44 22.04 -9.03
CA PRO A 201 0.98 20.90 -8.26
C PRO A 201 0.00 19.73 -8.08
N PRO A 202 -1.26 19.92 -7.62
CA PRO A 202 -2.19 18.81 -7.47
C PRO A 202 -2.66 18.23 -8.81
N LEU A 203 -2.85 19.08 -9.84
CA LEU A 203 -3.22 18.60 -11.19
C LEU A 203 -2.10 17.76 -11.82
N GLY A 204 -0.83 18.16 -11.65
CA GLY A 204 0.33 17.40 -12.12
C GLY A 204 0.42 16.03 -11.46
N CYS A 205 0.28 15.96 -10.13
CA CYS A 205 0.26 14.68 -9.42
C CYS A 205 -0.91 13.79 -9.86
N LEU A 206 -2.12 14.36 -10.01
CA LEU A 206 -3.29 13.62 -10.47
C LEU A 206 -3.09 13.08 -11.89
N TRP A 207 -2.50 13.87 -12.78
CA TRP A 207 -2.22 13.46 -14.15
C TRP A 207 -1.20 12.33 -14.21
N ILE A 208 -0.07 12.45 -13.49
CA ILE A 208 0.95 11.40 -13.40
C ILE A 208 0.34 10.10 -12.86
N TRP A 209 -0.43 10.19 -11.78
CA TRP A 209 -1.11 9.03 -11.21
C TRP A 209 -2.05 8.36 -12.22
N ALA A 210 -2.88 9.14 -12.92
CA ALA A 210 -3.78 8.62 -13.93
C ALA A 210 -3.04 7.95 -15.11
N VAL A 211 -1.88 8.46 -15.51
CA VAL A 211 -1.06 7.85 -16.58
C VAL A 211 -0.42 6.54 -16.11
N VAL A 212 0.07 6.47 -14.87
CA VAL A 212 0.70 5.26 -14.32
C VAL A 212 -0.29 4.10 -14.16
N GLU A 213 -1.56 4.40 -13.90
CA GLU A 213 -2.62 3.40 -13.71
C GLU A 213 -3.24 2.90 -15.04
N LEU A 214 -3.00 3.62 -16.15
CA LEU A 214 -3.48 3.21 -17.48
C LEU A 214 -2.62 2.09 -18.06
N GLU A 215 -3.24 1.20 -18.83
CA GLU A 215 -2.47 0.26 -19.65
C GLU A 215 -1.68 1.02 -20.73
N LEU A 216 -0.50 0.50 -21.07
CA LEU A 216 0.44 1.10 -22.01
C LEU A 216 -0.21 1.71 -23.28
N PRO A 217 -1.10 1.01 -24.03
CA PRO A 217 -1.70 1.60 -25.23
C PRO A 217 -2.58 2.82 -24.90
N TRP A 218 -3.41 2.74 -23.85
CA TRP A 218 -4.29 3.84 -23.45
C TRP A 218 -3.51 5.03 -22.88
N ALA A 219 -2.40 4.77 -22.20
CA ALA A 219 -1.47 5.81 -21.74
C ALA A 219 -0.83 6.57 -22.92
N THR A 220 -0.38 5.84 -23.95
CA THR A 220 0.17 6.49 -25.16
C THR A 220 -0.88 7.32 -25.89
N LEU A 221 -2.12 6.81 -25.96
CA LEU A 221 -3.24 7.53 -26.59
C LEU A 221 -3.60 8.80 -25.82
N SER A 222 -3.66 8.74 -24.48
CA SER A 222 -4.01 9.93 -23.67
C SER A 222 -2.94 11.02 -23.78
N LEU A 223 -1.67 10.63 -23.85
CA LEU A 223 -0.56 11.54 -24.12
C LEU A 223 -0.63 12.15 -25.52
N LEU A 224 -0.96 11.34 -26.54
CA LEU A 224 -1.13 11.83 -27.91
C LEU A 224 -2.26 12.87 -27.97
N VAL A 225 -3.38 12.62 -27.30
CA VAL A 225 -4.48 13.60 -27.18
C VAL A 225 -4.03 14.89 -26.50
N ALA A 226 -3.26 14.80 -25.42
CA ALA A 226 -2.70 15.97 -24.75
C ALA A 226 -1.74 16.75 -25.67
N SER A 227 -0.86 16.07 -26.41
CA SER A 227 0.04 16.68 -27.38
C SER A 227 -0.73 17.34 -28.53
N ALA A 228 -1.77 16.69 -29.05
CA ALA A 228 -2.66 17.26 -30.07
C ALA A 228 -3.37 18.51 -29.55
N TYR A 229 -3.81 18.51 -28.29
CA TYR A 229 -4.40 19.70 -27.65
C TYR A 229 -3.43 20.88 -27.60
N VAL A 230 -2.16 20.65 -27.27
CA VAL A 230 -1.11 21.70 -27.29
C VAL A 230 -0.96 22.27 -28.70
N TYR A 231 -0.88 21.40 -29.71
CA TYR A 231 -0.74 21.79 -31.10
C TYR A 231 -1.93 22.62 -31.60
N LEU A 232 -3.15 22.17 -31.31
CA LEU A 232 -4.39 22.86 -31.72
C LEU A 232 -4.58 24.22 -31.05
N GLN A 233 -4.14 24.37 -29.79
CA GLN A 233 -4.22 25.65 -29.08
C GLN A 233 -3.11 26.63 -29.48
N GLY A 234 -2.18 26.23 -30.35
CA GLY A 234 -1.13 27.11 -30.86
C GLY A 234 -0.16 27.59 -29.79
N TYR A 235 -0.02 26.84 -28.69
CA TYR A 235 0.97 27.16 -27.66
C TYR A 235 2.37 27.01 -28.27
N LYS A 236 3.01 28.14 -28.57
CA LYS A 236 4.39 28.14 -29.09
C LYS A 236 5.32 27.64 -28.00
N ILE A 237 5.86 26.43 -28.20
CA ILE A 237 7.03 25.94 -27.46
C ILE A 237 8.18 26.84 -27.92
N ARG A 238 8.59 27.79 -27.07
CA ARG A 238 9.79 28.60 -27.26
C ARG A 238 10.91 28.03 -26.42
#